data_AF-A0A536UYY6-F1
#
_entry.id   AF-A0A536UYY6-F1
#
_cell.length_a   1.000
_cell.length_b   1.000
_cell.length_c   1.000
_cell.angle_alpha   90.00
_cell.angle_beta   90.00
_cell.angle_gamma   90.00
#
_symmetry.space_group_name_H-M   'P 1'
#
loop_
_entity.id
_entity.type
_entity.pdbx_description
1 polymer ?
#
loop_
_entity_poly.entity_id
_entity_poly.type
_entity_poly.pdbx_seq_one_letter_code
_entity_poly.pdbx_strand_id
1 'polypeptide(L)'
;MQTATSRPSLPASVPSHPDAGSTPATSAYQGYQIIRRNGAVVSFEPNKIAVALMKAFLAVHGTQGAASASVRETVDALTESVVRALLRSRPGGGTFHIEDVQDQVELGLMRGGHHEVARAYVLYRERRSQERAKQGQPPVAQMPALFVTDRGQRVPLDDAKLQGLIESACADLGADVKPDPILAETRRNLYDGVPIDEVFKAAILAARTLIEKDPGYTRATARLLLHT
;
A
#
# COMPACT_ATOMS: atom_id res chain seq x y z
N MET A 1 -70.24 -33.69 -36.72
CA MET A 1 -69.61 -34.85 -36.04
C MET A 1 -68.11 -34.66 -36.22
N GLN A 2 -67.38 -33.97 -35.32
CA GLN A 2 -66.59 -34.56 -34.20
C GLN A 2 -65.81 -35.82 -34.67
N THR A 3 -64.47 -35.94 -34.57
CA THR A 3 -63.57 -35.66 -33.43
C THR A 3 -62.09 -35.49 -33.85
N ALA A 4 -61.32 -34.89 -32.94
CA ALA A 4 -59.91 -34.52 -33.01
C ALA A 4 -58.89 -35.67 -33.04
N THR A 5 -57.64 -35.36 -33.43
CA THR A 5 -56.44 -35.78 -32.68
C THR A 5 -55.33 -34.73 -32.86
N SER A 6 -54.90 -34.21 -31.72
CA SER A 6 -53.84 -33.23 -31.51
C SER A 6 -52.50 -33.94 -31.33
N ARG A 7 -51.40 -33.35 -31.81
CA ARG A 7 -50.07 -33.54 -31.20
C ARG A 7 -49.22 -32.27 -31.36
N PRO A 8 -48.51 -31.84 -30.32
CA PRO A 8 -48.06 -30.46 -30.18
C PRO A 8 -46.67 -30.22 -30.76
N SER A 9 -46.51 -29.03 -31.35
CA SER A 9 -45.24 -28.42 -31.76
C SER A 9 -44.40 -28.05 -30.54
N LEU A 10 -43.17 -28.57 -30.49
CA LEU A 10 -42.16 -28.24 -29.49
C LEU A 10 -41.78 -26.74 -29.56
N PRO A 11 -41.76 -26.02 -28.43
CA PRO A 11 -41.22 -24.66 -28.40
C PRO A 11 -39.69 -24.70 -28.46
N ALA A 12 -39.12 -23.86 -29.33
CA ALA A 12 -37.71 -23.56 -29.35
C ALA A 12 -37.31 -22.87 -28.04
N SER A 13 -36.63 -23.60 -27.16
CA SER A 13 -36.01 -23.04 -25.96
C SER A 13 -34.83 -22.17 -26.38
N VAL A 14 -35.07 -20.86 -26.38
CA VAL A 14 -34.03 -19.83 -26.32
C VAL A 14 -33.19 -20.10 -25.07
N PRO A 15 -31.85 -20.19 -25.16
CA PRO A 15 -31.02 -20.26 -23.97
C PRO A 15 -31.17 -18.95 -23.21
N SER A 16 -31.89 -19.05 -22.10
CA SER A 16 -31.98 -18.05 -21.05
C SER A 16 -30.56 -17.81 -20.57
N HIS A 17 -30.04 -16.61 -20.81
CA HIS A 17 -28.81 -16.19 -20.16
C HIS A 17 -29.08 -16.27 -18.66
N PRO A 18 -28.28 -17.02 -17.88
CA PRO A 18 -28.36 -16.87 -16.46
C PRO A 18 -27.94 -15.43 -16.16
N ASP A 19 -28.89 -14.69 -15.59
CA ASP A 19 -28.64 -13.53 -14.76
C ASP A 19 -27.72 -13.98 -13.61
N ALA A 20 -26.43 -14.06 -13.92
CA ALA A 20 -25.39 -14.42 -12.99
C ALA A 20 -25.08 -13.15 -12.21
N GLY A 21 -25.83 -13.01 -11.12
CA GLY A 21 -25.71 -11.95 -10.15
C GLY A 21 -24.26 -11.55 -9.91
N SER A 22 -24.02 -10.27 -10.12
CA SER A 22 -22.93 -9.46 -9.62
C SER A 22 -22.51 -9.89 -8.22
N THR A 23 -21.53 -10.78 -8.13
CA THR A 23 -20.80 -11.06 -6.89
C THR A 23 -19.32 -10.88 -7.18
N PRO A 24 -18.65 -9.94 -6.50
CA PRO A 24 -17.73 -9.03 -7.16
C PRO A 24 -16.27 -9.50 -7.03
N ALA A 25 -15.40 -8.73 -7.69
CA ALA A 25 -13.94 -8.74 -7.78
C ALA A 25 -13.05 -9.17 -6.59
N THR A 26 -13.57 -9.72 -5.49
CA THR A 26 -12.84 -10.18 -4.30
C THR A 26 -11.78 -11.24 -4.61
N SER A 27 -11.98 -12.06 -5.66
CA SER A 27 -11.02 -13.12 -6.01
C SER A 27 -9.78 -12.61 -6.77
N ALA A 28 -9.87 -11.48 -7.48
CA ALA A 28 -8.74 -10.96 -8.27
C ALA A 28 -7.65 -10.30 -7.41
N TYR A 29 -8.00 -9.91 -6.18
CA TYR A 29 -7.12 -9.16 -5.28
C TYR A 29 -6.62 -9.98 -4.08
N GLN A 30 -6.95 -11.27 -3.98
CA GLN A 30 -6.59 -12.14 -2.85
C GLN A 30 -5.07 -12.24 -2.60
N GLY A 31 -4.26 -12.00 -3.63
CA GLY A 31 -2.78 -11.96 -3.53
C GLY A 31 -2.20 -10.62 -3.07
N TYR A 32 -3.03 -9.61 -2.78
CA TYR A 32 -2.57 -8.25 -2.48
C TYR A 32 -2.95 -7.79 -1.08
N GLN A 33 -1.97 -7.23 -0.38
CA GLN A 33 -2.13 -6.72 0.98
C GLN A 33 -1.63 -5.29 1.08
N ILE A 34 -2.12 -4.56 2.08
CA ILE A 34 -1.71 -3.19 2.40
C ILE A 34 -1.13 -3.16 3.81
N ILE A 35 0.07 -2.60 3.95
CA ILE A 35 0.70 -2.27 5.22
C ILE A 35 0.28 -0.86 5.61
N ARG A 36 -0.53 -0.73 6.67
CA ARG A 36 -0.98 0.56 7.21
C ARG A 36 0.18 1.28 7.92
N ARG A 37 0.03 2.59 8.17
CA ARG A 37 0.99 3.42 8.92
C ARG A 37 1.33 2.88 10.32
N ASN A 38 0.43 2.09 10.92
CA ASN A 38 0.63 1.46 12.23
C ASN A 38 1.23 0.04 12.14
N GLY A 39 1.72 -0.38 10.97
CA GLY A 39 2.31 -1.71 10.77
C GLY A 39 1.31 -2.84 10.54
N ALA A 40 0.00 -2.60 10.73
CA ALA A 40 -1.00 -3.64 10.51
C ALA A 40 -1.17 -3.95 9.03
N VAL A 41 -1.19 -5.23 8.70
CA VAL A 41 -1.43 -5.74 7.36
C VAL A 41 -2.94 -5.99 7.17
N VAL A 42 -3.50 -5.46 6.10
CA VAL A 42 -4.92 -5.61 5.75
C VAL A 42 -5.05 -6.01 4.27
N SER A 43 -6.15 -6.65 3.90
CA SER A 43 -6.41 -7.00 2.50
C SER A 43 -6.53 -5.76 1.61
N PHE A 44 -6.08 -5.86 0.36
CA PHE A 44 -6.27 -4.81 -0.62
C PHE A 44 -7.74 -4.71 -1.05
N GLU A 45 -8.37 -3.57 -0.75
CA GLU A 45 -9.77 -3.29 -1.08
C GLU A 45 -9.88 -2.06 -2.00
N PRO A 46 -10.10 -2.24 -3.32
CA PRO A 46 -10.29 -1.12 -4.25
C PRO A 46 -11.40 -0.15 -3.84
N ASN A 47 -12.46 -0.66 -3.21
CA ASN A 47 -13.59 0.14 -2.76
C ASN A 47 -13.17 1.24 -1.76
N LYS A 48 -12.10 1.03 -0.98
CA LYS A 48 -11.57 2.07 -0.07
C LYS A 48 -10.97 3.26 -0.83
N ILE A 49 -10.40 3.01 -2.01
CA ILE A 49 -9.86 4.05 -2.90
C ILE A 49 -11.00 4.88 -3.47
N ALA A 50 -12.04 4.24 -4.00
CA ALA A 50 -13.23 4.91 -4.52
C ALA A 50 -13.89 5.82 -3.47
N VAL A 51 -14.07 5.31 -2.24
CA VAL A 51 -14.64 6.10 -1.12
C VAL A 51 -13.75 7.30 -0.77
N ALA A 52 -12.42 7.14 -0.79
CA ALA A 52 -11.50 8.23 -0.50
C ALA A 52 -11.53 9.32 -1.59
N LEU A 53 -11.53 8.91 -2.87
CA LEU A 53 -11.69 9.81 -4.01
C LEU A 53 -13.02 10.56 -3.94
N MET A 54 -14.13 9.85 -3.69
CA MET A 54 -15.45 10.47 -3.56
C MET A 54 -15.50 11.54 -2.47
N LYS A 55 -14.84 11.32 -1.33
CA LYS A 55 -14.72 12.33 -0.26
C LYS A 55 -13.94 13.57 -0.71
N ALA A 56 -12.90 13.40 -1.52
CA ALA A 56 -12.15 14.53 -2.06
C ALA A 56 -12.97 15.33 -3.07
N PHE A 57 -13.71 14.66 -3.96
CA PHE A 57 -14.64 15.31 -4.89
C PHE A 57 -15.77 16.05 -4.15
N LEU A 58 -16.34 15.44 -3.09
CA LEU A 58 -17.32 16.08 -2.20
C LEU A 58 -16.79 17.35 -1.54
N ALA A 59 -15.51 17.35 -1.15
CA ALA A 59 -14.90 18.51 -0.50
C ALA A 59 -14.74 19.72 -1.44
N VAL A 60 -14.65 19.49 -2.76
CA VAL A 60 -14.49 20.55 -3.77
C VAL A 60 -15.83 20.98 -4.37
N HIS A 61 -16.68 20.03 -4.77
CA HIS A 61 -17.93 20.32 -5.49
C HIS A 61 -19.16 20.39 -4.58
N GLY A 62 -18.98 20.19 -3.27
CA GLY A 62 -20.08 20.12 -2.31
C GLY A 62 -20.98 18.90 -2.49
N THR A 63 -22.00 18.79 -1.65
CA THR A 63 -22.94 17.66 -1.66
C THR A 63 -23.82 17.61 -2.92
N GLN A 64 -24.04 18.76 -3.57
CA GLN A 64 -24.86 18.86 -4.78
C GLN A 64 -24.11 18.38 -6.04
N GLY A 65 -22.80 18.63 -6.16
CA GLY A 65 -21.99 18.17 -7.29
C GLY A 65 -21.63 16.69 -7.21
N ALA A 66 -21.45 16.14 -6.01
CA ALA A 66 -21.01 14.77 -5.80
C ALA A 66 -22.09 13.69 -6.01
N ALA A 67 -23.38 14.05 -6.01
CA ALA A 67 -24.44 13.11 -6.35
C ALA A 67 -24.55 12.89 -7.88
N SER A 68 -23.85 13.69 -8.68
CA SER A 68 -23.88 13.62 -10.14
C SER A 68 -23.30 12.30 -10.64
N ALA A 69 -23.99 11.66 -11.59
CA ALA A 69 -23.53 10.43 -12.25
C ALA A 69 -22.14 10.59 -12.87
N SER A 70 -21.85 11.77 -13.43
CA SER A 70 -20.55 12.10 -14.04
C SER A 70 -19.39 12.06 -13.04
N VAL A 71 -19.61 12.48 -11.78
CA VAL A 71 -18.57 12.41 -10.74
C VAL A 71 -18.31 10.98 -10.34
N ARG A 72 -19.35 10.14 -10.24
CA ARG A 72 -19.19 8.72 -9.92
C ARG A 72 -18.42 8.00 -11.03
N GLU A 73 -18.78 8.23 -12.29
CA GLU A 73 -18.06 7.68 -13.44
C GLU A 73 -16.58 8.10 -13.46
N THR A 74 -16.31 9.37 -13.15
CA THR A 74 -14.93 9.88 -13.03
C THR A 74 -14.17 9.18 -11.89
N VAL A 75 -14.79 9.03 -10.72
CA VAL A 75 -14.20 8.35 -9.56
C VAL A 75 -13.94 6.88 -9.86
N ASP A 76 -14.85 6.20 -10.54
CA ASP A 76 -14.71 4.80 -10.93
C ASP A 76 -13.56 4.63 -11.92
N ALA A 77 -13.50 5.47 -12.96
CA ALA A 77 -12.40 5.47 -13.94
C ALA A 77 -11.03 5.75 -13.28
N LEU A 78 -10.96 6.71 -12.36
CA LEU A 78 -9.76 6.99 -11.58
C LEU A 78 -9.37 5.81 -10.69
N THR A 79 -10.34 5.19 -10.02
CA THR A 79 -10.10 4.02 -9.17
C THR A 79 -9.54 2.86 -9.98
N GLU A 80 -10.12 2.55 -11.14
CA GLU A 80 -9.59 1.52 -12.03
C GLU A 80 -8.18 1.82 -12.51
N SER A 81 -7.90 3.08 -12.87
CA SER A 81 -6.56 3.51 -13.30
C SER A 81 -5.51 3.30 -12.21
N VAL A 82 -5.83 3.69 -10.97
CA VAL A 82 -4.97 3.52 -9.79
C VAL A 82 -4.74 2.04 -9.49
N VAL A 83 -5.81 1.24 -9.46
CA VAL A 83 -5.72 -0.21 -9.21
C VAL A 83 -4.87 -0.87 -10.29
N ARG A 84 -5.09 -0.56 -11.57
CA ARG A 84 -4.29 -1.10 -12.67
C ARG A 84 -2.83 -0.71 -12.57
N ALA A 85 -2.52 0.52 -12.14
CA ALA A 85 -1.14 0.95 -11.92
C ALA A 85 -0.46 0.18 -10.78
N LEU A 86 -1.17 -0.02 -9.66
CA LEU A 86 -0.68 -0.79 -8.51
C LEU A 86 -0.43 -2.26 -8.89
N LEU A 87 -1.40 -2.92 -9.53
CA LEU A 87 -1.27 -4.31 -9.96
C LEU A 87 -0.11 -4.51 -10.95
N ARG A 88 0.08 -3.60 -11.91
CA ARG A 88 1.20 -3.68 -12.87
C ARG A 88 2.56 -3.58 -12.20
N SER A 89 2.67 -2.86 -11.10
CA SER A 89 3.94 -2.80 -10.36
C SER A 89 4.28 -4.14 -9.67
N ARG A 90 3.30 -5.02 -9.46
CA ARG A 90 3.45 -6.32 -8.80
C ARG A 90 2.54 -7.40 -9.42
N PRO A 91 2.90 -7.96 -10.59
CA PRO A 91 2.05 -8.92 -11.31
C PRO A 91 1.87 -10.27 -10.61
N GLY A 92 2.69 -10.59 -9.59
CA GLY A 92 2.63 -11.85 -8.83
C GLY A 92 1.95 -11.76 -7.45
N GLY A 93 1.30 -10.64 -7.13
CA GLY A 93 0.84 -10.36 -5.78
C GLY A 93 1.91 -9.70 -4.91
N GLY A 94 1.55 -9.30 -3.69
CA GLY A 94 2.47 -8.69 -2.73
C GLY A 94 1.84 -7.63 -1.82
N THR A 95 2.68 -6.98 -1.02
CA THR A 95 2.27 -6.03 0.01
C THR A 95 2.63 -4.58 -0.36
N PHE A 96 1.65 -3.70 -0.50
CA PHE A 96 1.87 -2.28 -0.72
C PHE A 96 1.93 -1.52 0.61
N HIS A 97 2.74 -0.48 0.70
CA HIS A 97 2.55 0.49 1.77
C HIS A 97 1.32 1.35 1.45
N ILE A 98 0.61 1.79 2.50
CA ILE A 98 -0.54 2.69 2.32
C ILE A 98 -0.13 4.04 1.69
N GLU A 99 1.14 4.43 1.77
CA GLU A 99 1.67 5.61 1.06
C GLU A 99 1.78 5.37 -0.45
N ASP A 100 2.18 4.17 -0.90
CA ASP A 100 2.23 3.83 -2.34
C ASP A 100 0.86 4.00 -3.01
N VAL A 101 -0.20 3.58 -2.29
CA VAL A 101 -1.58 3.74 -2.76
C VAL A 101 -1.96 5.22 -2.83
N GLN A 102 -1.57 6.03 -1.84
CA GLN A 102 -1.83 7.47 -1.83
C GLN A 102 -1.12 8.19 -2.97
N ASP A 103 0.15 7.85 -3.23
CA ASP A 103 0.94 8.44 -4.31
C ASP A 103 0.33 8.12 -5.68
N GLN A 104 -0.17 6.89 -5.88
CA GLN A 104 -0.87 6.53 -7.11
C GLN A 104 -2.19 7.29 -7.26
N VAL A 105 -2.93 7.52 -6.17
CA VAL A 105 -4.16 8.34 -6.20
C VAL A 105 -3.85 9.79 -6.59
N GLU A 106 -2.81 10.39 -5.99
CA GLU A 106 -2.39 11.75 -6.30
C GLU A 106 -1.92 11.88 -7.75
N LEU A 107 -1.12 10.93 -8.22
CA LEU A 107 -0.68 10.87 -9.61
C LEU A 107 -1.87 10.69 -10.58
N GLY A 108 -2.85 9.86 -10.21
CA GLY A 108 -4.07 9.66 -10.98
C GLY A 108 -4.89 10.95 -11.11
N LEU A 109 -5.09 11.67 -10.00
CA LEU A 109 -5.79 12.95 -9.99
C LEU A 109 -5.06 14.02 -10.80
N MET A 110 -3.73 14.09 -10.70
CA MET A 110 -2.92 15.04 -11.49
C MET A 110 -3.00 14.75 -12.99
N ARG A 111 -2.91 13.47 -13.40
CA ARG A 111 -3.03 13.05 -14.80
C ARG A 111 -4.43 13.28 -15.38
N GLY A 112 -5.46 13.14 -14.56
CA GLY A 112 -6.84 13.46 -14.93
C GLY A 112 -7.15 14.96 -15.00
N GLY A 113 -6.19 15.84 -14.72
CA GLY A 113 -6.41 17.30 -14.69
C GLY A 113 -7.22 17.79 -13.48
N HIS A 114 -7.49 16.92 -12.50
CA HIS A 114 -8.28 17.25 -11.31
C HIS A 114 -7.42 17.90 -10.22
N HIS A 115 -6.72 18.98 -10.55
CA HIS A 115 -5.74 19.63 -9.66
C HIS A 115 -6.36 20.16 -8.36
N GLU A 116 -7.61 20.65 -8.42
CA GLU A 116 -8.31 21.14 -7.24
C GLU A 116 -8.68 20.00 -6.28
N VAL A 117 -9.11 18.87 -6.84
CA VAL A 117 -9.42 17.66 -6.07
C VAL A 117 -8.15 17.04 -5.49
N ALA A 118 -7.03 17.04 -6.22
CA ALA A 118 -5.73 16.61 -5.71
C ALA A 118 -5.30 17.43 -4.49
N ARG A 119 -5.42 18.77 -4.55
CA ARG A 119 -5.14 19.65 -3.41
C ARG A 119 -6.06 19.36 -2.22
N ALA A 120 -7.36 19.20 -2.46
CA ALA A 120 -8.32 18.86 -1.42
C ALA A 120 -8.04 17.49 -0.78
N TYR A 121 -7.63 16.51 -1.58
CA TYR A 121 -7.22 15.18 -1.12
C TYR A 121 -5.99 15.24 -0.20
N VAL A 122 -4.95 16.00 -0.59
CA VAL A 122 -3.75 16.21 0.24
C VAL A 122 -4.10 16.87 1.58
N LEU A 123 -4.93 17.91 1.57
CA LEU A 123 -5.40 18.57 2.79
C LEU A 123 -6.25 17.63 3.67
N TYR A 124 -7.07 16.77 3.05
CA TYR A 124 -7.87 15.78 3.77
C TYR A 124 -7.00 14.73 4.47
N ARG A 125 -5.98 14.17 3.79
CA ARG A 125 -5.06 13.19 4.40
C ARG A 125 -4.27 13.80 5.56
N GLU A 126 -3.87 15.07 5.45
CA GLU A 126 -3.16 15.78 6.51
C GLU A 126 -4.03 15.99 7.74
N ARG A 127 -5.28 16.47 7.56
CA ARG A 127 -6.25 16.61 8.66
C ARG A 127 -6.50 15.27 9.35
N ARG A 128 -6.68 14.18 8.59
CA ARG A 128 -6.84 12.82 9.15
C ARG A 128 -5.58 12.29 9.84
N SER A 129 -4.40 12.76 9.43
CA SER A 129 -3.14 12.46 10.13
C SER A 129 -3.08 13.18 11.48
N GLN A 130 -3.43 14.47 11.49
CA GLN A 130 -3.47 15.30 12.71
C GLN A 130 -4.56 14.84 13.69
N GLU A 131 -5.74 14.47 13.22
CA GLU A 131 -6.82 13.91 14.05
C GLU A 131 -6.38 12.63 14.76
N ARG A 132 -5.67 11.73 14.06
CA ARG A 132 -5.11 10.51 14.67
C ARG A 132 -4.03 10.80 15.70
N ALA A 133 -3.16 11.79 15.43
CA ALA A 133 -2.16 12.22 16.40
C ALA A 133 -2.80 12.82 17.67
N LYS A 134 -3.93 13.53 17.52
CA LYS A 134 -4.68 14.12 18.64
C LYS A 134 -5.52 13.12 19.43
N GLN A 135 -6.05 12.07 18.78
CA GLN A 135 -6.92 11.07 19.42
C GLN A 135 -6.16 9.96 20.13
N GLY A 136 -4.82 10.04 20.20
CA GLY A 136 -3.98 8.98 20.74
C GLY A 136 -3.93 7.80 19.78
N GLN A 137 -2.73 7.40 19.38
CA GLN A 137 -2.51 6.14 18.67
C GLN A 137 -3.28 5.02 19.41
N PRO A 138 -4.19 4.25 18.77
CA PRO A 138 -4.49 2.92 19.30
C PRO A 138 -3.15 2.19 19.45
N PRO A 139 -2.98 1.35 20.50
CA PRO A 139 -1.72 0.72 20.80
C PRO A 139 -1.19 0.10 19.51
N VAL A 140 0.07 0.42 19.20
CA VAL A 140 0.79 -0.09 18.04
C VAL A 140 0.54 -1.60 18.04
N ALA A 141 -0.34 -2.07 17.14
CA ALA A 141 -0.48 -3.49 16.93
C ALA A 141 0.92 -3.92 16.54
N GLN A 142 1.57 -4.70 17.39
CA GLN A 142 2.93 -5.19 17.21
C GLN A 142 3.07 -5.53 15.73
N MET A 143 3.97 -4.83 15.03
CA MET A 143 4.27 -5.10 13.62
C MET A 143 4.43 -6.63 13.50
N PRO A 144 3.89 -7.28 12.45
CA PRO A 144 4.18 -8.69 12.25
C PRO A 144 5.70 -8.83 12.30
N ALA A 145 6.21 -9.56 13.29
CA ALA A 145 7.64 -9.71 13.50
C ALA A 145 8.20 -10.25 12.19
N LEU A 146 9.05 -9.48 11.51
CA LEU A 146 9.75 -9.96 10.34
C LEU A 146 10.61 -11.13 10.80
N PHE A 147 10.46 -12.32 10.23
CA PHE A 147 11.32 -13.43 10.63
C PHE A 147 12.56 -13.44 9.76
N VAL A 148 13.70 -13.76 10.35
CA VAL A 148 14.98 -13.92 9.69
C VAL A 148 15.45 -15.35 9.84
N THR A 149 16.24 -15.81 8.87
CA THR A 149 16.87 -17.13 8.94
C THR A 149 18.28 -16.98 9.52
N ASP A 150 18.48 -17.49 10.73
CA ASP A 150 19.80 -17.58 11.38
C ASP A 150 20.19 -19.06 11.50
N ARG A 151 21.30 -19.46 10.86
CA ARG A 151 21.80 -20.85 10.83
C ARG A 151 20.72 -21.91 10.47
N GLY A 152 19.82 -21.54 9.56
CA GLY A 152 18.72 -22.39 9.10
C GLY A 152 17.51 -22.43 10.05
N GLN A 153 17.53 -21.70 11.16
CA GLN A 153 16.38 -21.53 12.05
C GLN A 153 15.68 -20.19 11.80
N ARG A 154 14.35 -20.22 11.85
CA ARG A 154 13.52 -19.03 11.67
C ARG A 154 13.33 -18.34 13.02
N VAL A 155 13.94 -17.17 13.17
CA VAL A 155 13.95 -16.38 14.41
C VAL A 155 13.29 -15.03 14.14
N PRO A 156 12.48 -14.46 15.04
CA PRO A 156 11.97 -13.10 14.86
C PRO A 156 13.14 -12.10 14.80
N LEU A 157 13.10 -11.16 13.86
CA LEU A 157 14.05 -10.06 13.77
C LEU A 157 13.98 -9.24 15.04
N ASP A 158 15.13 -9.09 15.69
CA ASP A 158 15.27 -8.18 16.82
C ASP A 158 15.46 -6.75 16.29
N ASP A 159 14.33 -6.08 16.05
CA ASP A 159 14.28 -4.69 15.62
C ASP A 159 15.01 -3.76 16.60
N ALA A 160 14.98 -4.04 17.91
CA ALA A 160 15.63 -3.23 18.92
C ALA A 160 17.16 -3.36 18.80
N LYS A 161 17.67 -4.57 18.56
CA LYS A 161 19.10 -4.81 18.33
C LYS A 161 19.58 -4.19 17.02
N LEU A 162 18.81 -4.30 15.94
CA LEU A 162 19.13 -3.65 14.66
C LEU A 162 19.17 -2.13 14.80
N GLN A 163 18.17 -1.56 15.49
CA GLN A 163 18.11 -0.13 15.80
C GLN A 163 19.32 0.31 16.62
N GLY A 164 19.64 -0.36 17.72
CA GLY A 164 20.79 -0.01 18.56
C GLY A 164 22.12 -0.09 17.82
N LEU A 165 22.27 -1.06 16.91
CA LEU A 165 23.46 -1.17 16.07
C LEU A 165 23.60 0.03 15.13
N ILE A 166 22.54 0.42 14.44
CA ILE A 166 22.57 1.57 13.52
C ILE A 166 22.74 2.89 14.28
N GLU A 167 22.10 3.04 15.44
CA GLU A 167 22.29 4.20 16.33
C GLU A 167 23.75 4.30 16.79
N SER A 168 24.35 3.19 17.22
CA SER A 168 25.77 3.17 17.62
C SER A 168 26.71 3.50 16.45
N ALA A 169 26.35 3.08 15.23
CA ALA A 169 27.12 3.41 14.04
C ALA A 169 27.05 4.91 13.71
N CYS A 170 25.91 5.55 13.94
CA CYS A 170 25.70 6.99 13.73
C CYS A 170 26.14 7.89 14.90
N ALA A 171 26.47 7.32 16.06
CA ALA A 171 26.85 8.08 17.24
C ALA A 171 28.10 8.95 17.00
N ASP A 172 28.08 10.19 17.52
CA ASP A 172 29.19 11.15 17.45
C ASP A 172 29.64 11.52 16.02
N LEU A 173 28.78 11.39 15.01
CA LEU A 173 29.08 11.72 13.61
C LEU A 173 28.58 13.11 13.15
N GLY A 174 27.91 13.84 14.03
CA GLY A 174 27.33 15.16 13.73
C GLY A 174 25.80 15.14 13.70
N ALA A 175 25.18 16.32 13.71
CA ALA A 175 23.72 16.46 13.80
C ALA A 175 22.97 16.00 12.53
N ASP A 176 23.68 15.96 11.40
CA ASP A 176 23.13 15.65 10.08
C ASP A 176 23.15 14.14 9.76
N VAL A 177 23.95 13.36 10.50
CA VAL A 177 24.02 11.90 10.38
C VAL A 177 23.00 11.26 11.32
N LYS A 178 21.84 10.91 10.78
CA LYS A 178 20.73 10.34 11.55
C LYS A 178 20.61 8.84 11.30
N PRO A 179 20.23 8.04 12.32
CA PRO A 179 20.00 6.61 12.15
C PRO A 179 18.68 6.31 11.42
N ASP A 180 17.67 7.18 11.54
CA ASP A 180 16.32 6.95 10.99
C ASP A 180 16.30 6.68 9.47
N PRO A 181 17.02 7.42 8.62
CA PRO A 181 17.03 7.15 7.18
C PRO A 181 17.64 5.79 6.82
N ILE A 182 18.70 5.37 7.53
CA ILE A 182 19.31 4.05 7.34
C ILE A 182 18.32 2.97 7.76
N LEU A 183 17.66 3.12 8.90
CA LEU A 183 16.67 2.17 9.41
C LEU A 183 15.48 2.02 8.46
N ALA A 184 14.93 3.13 7.98
CA ALA A 184 13.81 3.13 7.05
C ALA A 184 14.17 2.42 5.74
N GLU A 185 15.33 2.75 5.16
CA GLU A 185 15.80 2.15 3.91
C GLU A 185 16.16 0.66 4.08
N THR A 186 16.78 0.29 5.20
CA THR A 186 17.07 -1.11 5.54
C THR A 186 15.77 -1.91 5.60
N ARG A 187 14.81 -1.47 6.42
CA ARG A 187 13.51 -2.15 6.61
C ARG A 187 12.74 -2.29 5.29
N ARG A 188 12.81 -1.28 4.42
CA ARG A 188 12.19 -1.32 3.09
C ARG A 188 12.75 -2.43 2.21
N ASN A 189 14.02 -2.77 2.39
CA ASN A 189 14.72 -3.78 1.60
C ASN A 189 14.68 -5.18 2.23
N LEU A 190 14.16 -5.33 3.46
CA LEU A 190 13.99 -6.63 4.11
C LEU A 190 12.69 -7.31 3.69
N TYR A 191 12.75 -8.64 3.57
CA TYR A 191 11.61 -9.50 3.34
C TYR A 191 11.57 -10.62 4.38
N ASP A 192 10.41 -11.24 4.56
CA ASP A 192 10.23 -12.33 5.53
C ASP A 192 11.04 -13.58 5.11
N GLY A 193 11.81 -14.11 6.06
CA GLY A 193 12.71 -15.25 5.84
C GLY A 193 14.13 -14.87 5.39
N VAL A 194 14.44 -13.59 5.24
CA VAL A 194 15.78 -13.11 4.83
C VAL A 194 16.88 -13.65 5.78
N PRO A 195 18.03 -14.12 5.26
CA PRO A 195 19.15 -14.52 6.09
C PRO A 195 19.66 -13.36 6.97
N ILE A 196 20.08 -13.64 8.20
CA ILE A 196 20.60 -12.61 9.11
C ILE A 196 21.78 -11.84 8.50
N ASP A 197 22.64 -12.52 7.73
CA ASP A 197 23.78 -11.90 7.04
C ASP A 197 23.34 -10.90 5.96
N GLU A 198 22.19 -11.15 5.31
CA GLU A 198 21.61 -10.24 4.33
C GLU A 198 20.99 -9.00 5.00
N VAL A 199 20.51 -9.11 6.24
CA VAL A 199 20.03 -7.96 7.02
C VAL A 199 21.16 -6.95 7.23
N PHE A 200 22.35 -7.42 7.63
CA PHE A 200 23.50 -6.55 7.83
C PHE A 200 24.00 -5.95 6.51
N LYS A 201 24.03 -6.73 5.42
CA LYS A 201 24.37 -6.23 4.08
C LYS A 201 23.37 -5.16 3.61
N ALA A 202 22.08 -5.34 3.86
CA ALA A 202 21.05 -4.37 3.54
C ALA A 202 21.27 -3.05 4.31
N ALA A 203 21.65 -3.12 5.59
CA ALA A 203 21.97 -1.93 6.39
C ALA A 203 23.20 -1.17 5.85
N ILE A 204 24.24 -1.89 5.42
CA ILE A 204 25.44 -1.28 4.80
C ILE A 204 25.10 -0.61 3.47
N LEU A 205 24.30 -1.28 2.62
CA LEU A 205 23.86 -0.71 1.36
C LEU A 205 22.99 0.54 1.57
N ALA A 206 22.07 0.49 2.53
CA ALA A 206 21.24 1.62 2.94
C ALA A 206 22.10 2.82 3.44
N ALA A 207 23.14 2.57 4.23
CA ALA A 207 24.04 3.63 4.66
C ALA A 207 24.86 4.21 3.49
N ARG A 208 25.29 3.37 2.55
CA ARG A 208 26.08 3.78 1.39
C ARG A 208 25.32 4.71 0.45
N THR A 209 24.02 4.48 0.22
CA THR A 209 23.20 5.37 -0.63
C THR A 209 23.01 6.76 -0.04
N LEU A 210 23.25 6.94 1.26
CA LEU A 210 23.16 8.23 1.94
C LEU A 210 24.47 9.04 1.92
N ILE A 211 25.59 8.44 1.48
CA ILE A 211 26.89 9.14 1.38
C ILE A 211 26.81 10.30 0.39
N GLU A 212 26.03 10.16 -0.68
CA GLU A 212 25.80 11.24 -1.66
C GLU A 212 25.04 12.43 -1.05
N LYS A 213 24.27 12.21 0.02
CA LYS A 213 23.55 13.26 0.74
C LYS A 213 24.41 13.91 1.80
N ASP A 214 25.16 13.11 2.56
CA ASP A 214 26.08 13.60 3.58
C ASP A 214 27.33 12.70 3.68
N PRO A 215 28.55 13.25 3.51
CA PRO A 215 29.80 12.49 3.64
C PRO A 215 29.97 11.78 4.99
N GLY A 216 29.32 12.24 6.05
CA GLY A 216 29.35 11.65 7.40
C GLY A 216 28.84 10.21 7.45
N TYR A 217 27.94 9.81 6.54
CA TYR A 217 27.49 8.42 6.41
C TYR A 217 28.61 7.45 5.98
N THR A 218 29.75 7.96 5.47
CA THR A 218 30.92 7.13 5.17
C THR A 218 31.43 6.43 6.43
N ARG A 219 31.49 7.15 7.57
CA ARG A 219 31.96 6.59 8.84
C ARG A 219 30.92 5.66 9.46
N ALA A 220 29.62 5.97 9.32
CA ALA A 220 28.56 5.06 9.71
C ALA A 220 28.64 3.73 8.94
N THR A 221 28.81 3.79 7.61
CA THR A 221 28.97 2.61 6.75
C THR A 221 30.17 1.76 7.16
N ALA A 222 31.32 2.39 7.46
CA ALA A 222 32.51 1.69 7.93
C ALA A 222 32.30 0.99 9.28
N ARG A 223 31.54 1.60 10.20
CA ARG A 223 31.20 0.98 11.50
C ARG A 223 30.24 -0.20 11.34
N LEU A 224 29.25 -0.09 10.45
CA LEU A 224 28.33 -1.19 10.14
C LEU A 224 29.06 -2.42 9.58
N LEU A 225 30.11 -2.22 8.78
CA LEU A 225 30.96 -3.29 8.25
C LEU A 225 31.73 -4.07 9.32
N LEU A 226 31.93 -3.52 10.53
CA LEU A 226 32.60 -4.24 11.63
C LEU A 226 31.69 -5.29 12.30
N HIS A 227 30.40 -5.30 11.95
CA HIS A 227 29.40 -6.19 12.51
C HIS A 227 28.95 -7.30 11.54
N THR A 228 29.56 -7.38 10.35
CA THR A 228 29.42 -8.47 9.37
C THR A 228 30.63 -9.39 9.38
#